data_AF-A0A3S4ZX12-F1
#
_entry.id   AF-A0A3S4ZX12-F1
#
_cell.length_a   1.000
_cell.length_b   1.000
_cell.length_c   1.000
_cell.angle_alpha   90.00
_cell.angle_beta   90.00
_cell.angle_gamma   90.00
#
_symmetry.space_group_name_H-M   'P 1'
#
loop_
_entity.id
_entity.type
_entity.pdbx_description
1 polymer ?
#
loop_
_entity_poly.entity_id
_entity_poly.type
_entity_poly.pdbx_seq_one_letter_code
_entity_poly.pdbx_strand_id
1 'polypeptide(L)'
;MLLRLARLTDDVGEMFGNVPRPQTDFGNDDAYNGLRISIIFSSCPYETTALLAAPSKPLDLKLVSNTESGMEFSWSPPEHQNGEIRDYELSMIPTSESSFAAPITVNAASLLTATVKEALIEVTQYSVTVTATTMTLETGKGGGRGPPSDTITVMSLPGQPSAPLAFSYAKPTANSVTMNWIKPANIRGTLAGYTLSIEATEDAYGVKLPKKKEIVVKVEADTSEYMPTGL
;
A
#
# COMPACT_ATOMS: atom_id res chain seq x y z
N MET A 1 -28.25 -4.30 -45.47
CA MET A 1 -29.39 -4.21 -46.40
C MET A 1 -30.34 -5.36 -46.09
N LEU A 2 -31.33 -5.10 -45.23
CA LEU A 2 -32.35 -6.08 -44.85
C LEU A 2 -33.69 -5.37 -44.98
N LEU A 3 -34.54 -5.85 -45.89
CA LEU A 3 -35.88 -5.32 -46.11
C LEU A 3 -36.81 -5.99 -45.08
N ARG A 4 -37.26 -5.27 -44.06
CA ARG A 4 -38.32 -5.75 -43.16
C ARG A 4 -39.62 -5.02 -43.49
N LEU A 5 -40.64 -5.79 -43.87
CA LEU A 5 -42.02 -5.34 -43.99
C LEU A 5 -42.62 -5.29 -42.58
N ALA A 6 -43.00 -4.12 -42.08
CA ALA A 6 -43.76 -4.00 -40.83
C ALA A 6 -45.18 -3.51 -41.15
N ARG A 7 -46.20 -4.25 -40.67
CA ARG A 7 -47.59 -3.77 -40.59
C ARG A 7 -47.69 -2.80 -39.42
N LEU A 8 -48.32 -1.64 -39.66
CA LEU A 8 -48.75 -0.73 -38.60
C LEU A 8 -49.89 -1.39 -37.80
N THR A 9 -49.68 -1.48 -36.50
CA THR A 9 -50.78 -1.52 -35.51
C THR A 9 -50.38 -0.59 -34.40
N ASP A 10 -51.17 0.47 -34.22
CA ASP A 10 -51.12 1.40 -33.10
C ASP A 10 -51.30 0.63 -31.78
N ASP A 11 -50.45 0.89 -30.79
CA ASP A 11 -50.95 1.09 -29.43
C ASP A 11 -49.96 1.84 -28.53
N VAL A 12 -50.55 2.55 -27.59
CA VAL A 12 -50.05 3.71 -26.85
C VAL A 12 -49.33 3.29 -25.56
N GLY A 13 -48.26 4.01 -25.17
CA GLY A 13 -47.64 3.84 -23.85
C GLY A 13 -46.42 4.75 -23.63
N GLU A 14 -46.66 5.90 -23.00
CA GLU A 14 -45.68 6.91 -22.54
C GLU A 14 -44.56 6.28 -21.66
N MET A 15 -43.34 6.83 -21.55
CA MET A 15 -43.00 7.96 -20.66
C MET A 15 -41.53 8.42 -20.82
N PHE A 16 -41.37 9.73 -21.04
CA PHE A 16 -40.29 10.67 -20.64
C PHE A 16 -38.81 10.52 -21.03
N GLY A 17 -38.32 11.52 -21.79
CA GLY A 17 -36.91 11.93 -21.82
C GLY A 17 -36.49 12.65 -23.11
N ASN A 18 -36.86 13.93 -23.28
CA ASN A 18 -36.57 14.73 -24.49
C ASN A 18 -35.07 14.90 -24.78
N VAL A 19 -34.65 14.54 -26.00
CA VAL A 19 -33.59 15.23 -26.74
C VAL A 19 -34.05 15.39 -28.20
N PRO A 20 -34.36 16.61 -28.68
CA PRO A 20 -34.68 16.79 -30.09
C PRO A 20 -33.38 16.93 -30.90
N ARG A 21 -33.21 16.10 -31.94
CA ARG A 21 -32.17 16.26 -32.98
C ARG A 21 -32.71 15.89 -34.36
N PRO A 22 -32.09 16.43 -35.42
CA PRO A 22 -32.76 17.22 -36.44
C PRO A 22 -33.63 16.38 -37.38
N GLN A 23 -34.90 16.77 -37.55
CA GLN A 23 -35.64 16.38 -38.73
C GLN A 23 -35.09 17.15 -39.93
N THR A 24 -34.40 16.45 -40.83
CA THR A 24 -34.29 16.89 -42.21
C THR A 24 -35.24 16.02 -43.03
N ASP A 25 -36.50 16.45 -43.08
CA ASP A 25 -37.52 15.87 -43.96
C ASP A 25 -37.22 16.30 -45.39
N PHE A 26 -36.53 15.45 -46.14
CA PHE A 26 -36.52 15.52 -47.61
C PHE A 26 -37.30 14.33 -48.15
N GLY A 27 -38.62 14.45 -48.17
CA GLY A 27 -39.49 13.54 -48.89
C GLY A 27 -39.67 14.02 -50.34
N ASN A 28 -39.12 13.28 -51.31
CA ASN A 28 -39.65 13.35 -52.68
C ASN A 28 -40.94 12.51 -52.71
N ASP A 29 -42.08 13.17 -52.82
CA ASP A 29 -43.39 12.52 -52.93
C ASP A 29 -43.72 12.24 -54.40
N ASP A 30 -43.11 11.21 -54.99
CA ASP A 30 -43.48 10.72 -56.33
C ASP A 30 -44.44 9.53 -56.18
N ALA A 31 -45.73 9.79 -56.43
CA ALA A 31 -46.78 8.78 -56.34
C ALA A 31 -46.87 7.95 -57.65
N TYR A 32 -46.43 6.69 -57.61
CA TYR A 32 -46.80 5.68 -58.61
C TYR A 32 -47.89 4.77 -58.04
N ASN A 33 -49.05 4.70 -58.72
CA ASN A 33 -50.13 3.73 -58.48
C ASN A 33 -50.61 3.56 -57.02
N GLY A 34 -50.73 4.66 -56.26
CA GLY A 34 -51.36 4.65 -54.94
C GLY A 34 -50.55 3.99 -53.82
N LEU A 35 -49.31 3.58 -54.06
CA LEU A 35 -48.38 3.16 -53.00
C LEU A 35 -47.49 4.34 -52.59
N ARG A 36 -47.64 4.81 -51.34
CA ARG A 36 -46.69 5.76 -50.74
C ARG A 36 -45.43 5.00 -50.33
N ILE A 37 -44.30 5.27 -50.99
CA ILE A 37 -43.00 4.72 -50.61
C ILE A 37 -42.33 5.72 -49.67
N SER A 38 -42.33 5.42 -48.38
CA SER A 38 -41.59 6.22 -47.39
C SER A 38 -40.21 5.60 -47.15
N ILE A 39 -39.14 6.28 -47.58
CA ILE A 39 -37.77 5.84 -47.31
C ILE A 39 -37.29 6.52 -46.03
N ILE A 40 -37.24 5.77 -44.93
CA ILE A 40 -36.72 6.27 -43.66
C ILE A 40 -35.24 5.86 -43.56
N PHE A 41 -34.34 6.84 -43.61
CA PHE A 41 -32.94 6.63 -43.26
C PHE A 41 -32.82 6.54 -41.74
N SER A 42 -32.89 5.33 -41.19
CA SER A 42 -32.60 5.10 -39.78
C SER A 42 -31.08 4.93 -39.61
N SER A 43 -30.43 5.93 -39.02
CA SER A 43 -29.06 5.76 -38.53
C SER A 43 -29.10 4.84 -37.32
N CYS A 44 -28.28 3.78 -37.32
CA CYS A 44 -28.08 3.00 -36.10
C CYS A 44 -27.47 3.93 -35.05
N PRO A 45 -28.06 4.09 -33.84
CA PRO A 45 -27.40 4.85 -32.79
C PRO A 45 -26.10 4.13 -32.44
N TYR A 46 -24.96 4.74 -32.74
CA TYR A 46 -23.70 4.31 -32.15
C TYR A 46 -23.71 4.79 -30.70
N GLU A 47 -23.86 3.86 -29.77
CA GLU A 47 -23.56 4.12 -28.37
C GLU A 47 -22.07 4.43 -28.26
N THR A 48 -21.73 5.70 -28.08
CA THR A 48 -20.40 6.09 -27.60
C THR A 48 -20.36 5.78 -26.11
N THR A 49 -20.24 4.49 -25.75
CA THR A 49 -19.79 4.12 -24.41
C THR A 49 -18.34 4.56 -24.33
N ALA A 50 -18.05 5.60 -23.54
CA ALA A 50 -16.69 6.01 -23.26
C ALA A 50 -15.96 4.79 -22.67
N LEU A 51 -15.04 4.21 -23.44
CA LEU A 51 -14.25 3.08 -22.98
C LEU A 51 -13.49 3.52 -21.73
N LEU A 52 -13.57 2.71 -20.68
CA LEU A 52 -12.69 2.86 -19.52
C LEU A 52 -11.25 2.96 -20.02
N ALA A 53 -10.41 3.78 -19.40
CA ALA A 53 -9.01 3.90 -19.75
C ALA A 53 -8.12 3.82 -18.50
N ALA A 54 -6.82 3.75 -18.71
CA ALA A 54 -5.87 3.84 -17.61
C ALA A 54 -6.00 5.20 -16.90
N PRO A 55 -5.85 5.23 -15.57
CA PRO A 55 -5.84 6.48 -14.83
C PRO A 55 -4.55 7.25 -15.11
N SER A 56 -4.57 8.55 -14.80
CA SER A 56 -3.37 9.37 -14.64
C SER A 56 -2.55 8.93 -13.41
N LYS A 57 -1.39 9.54 -13.17
CA LYS A 57 -0.55 9.20 -12.01
C LYS A 57 -1.25 9.57 -10.68
N PRO A 58 -1.10 8.78 -9.61
CA PRO A 58 -1.46 9.22 -8.27
C PRO A 58 -0.63 10.44 -7.84
N LEU A 59 -1.17 11.21 -6.91
CA LEU A 59 -0.61 12.49 -6.46
C LEU A 59 -0.18 12.43 -4.99
N ASP A 60 0.59 13.40 -4.53
CA ASP A 60 0.94 13.63 -3.12
C ASP A 60 1.46 12.40 -2.34
N LEU A 61 2.24 11.53 -2.99
CA LEU A 61 2.86 10.39 -2.31
C LEU A 61 3.77 10.90 -1.17
N LYS A 62 3.51 10.44 0.05
CA LYS A 62 4.24 10.85 1.25
C LYS A 62 4.40 9.72 2.25
N LEU A 63 5.51 9.77 2.99
CA LEU A 63 5.76 8.93 4.15
C LEU A 63 4.99 9.50 5.35
N VAL A 64 4.11 8.69 5.94
CA VAL A 64 3.29 9.05 7.10
C VAL A 64 4.01 8.69 8.39
N SER A 65 4.58 7.49 8.45
CA SER A 65 5.31 7.02 9.63
C SER A 65 6.51 6.15 9.22
N ASN A 66 7.58 6.23 10.01
CA ASN A 66 8.79 5.43 9.86
C ASN A 66 9.18 4.92 11.24
N THR A 67 8.99 3.64 11.47
CA THR A 67 9.20 3.00 12.78
C THR A 67 10.01 1.71 12.60
N GLU A 68 10.52 1.16 13.70
CA GLU A 68 11.20 -0.15 13.70
C GLU A 68 10.27 -1.28 13.20
N SER A 69 8.95 -1.10 13.30
CA SER A 69 7.94 -2.07 12.85
C SER A 69 7.54 -1.91 11.38
N GLY A 70 8.07 -0.91 10.68
CA GLY A 70 7.77 -0.65 9.27
C GLY A 70 7.53 0.82 8.92
N MET A 71 7.27 1.03 7.63
CA MET A 71 6.94 2.33 7.04
C MET A 71 5.49 2.38 6.58
N GLU A 72 4.84 3.52 6.77
CA GLU A 72 3.49 3.77 6.28
C GLU A 72 3.50 4.93 5.27
N PHE A 73 2.79 4.74 4.17
CA PHE A 73 2.69 5.71 3.09
C PHE A 73 1.24 6.09 2.85
N SER A 74 1.04 7.30 2.36
CA SER A 74 -0.25 7.79 1.87
C SER A 74 -0.08 8.56 0.58
N TRP A 75 -1.15 8.66 -0.20
CA TRP A 75 -1.19 9.40 -1.46
C TRP A 75 -2.60 9.91 -1.73
N SER A 76 -2.72 10.79 -2.71
CA SER A 76 -3.97 11.31 -3.27
C SER A 76 -4.34 10.53 -4.54
N PRO A 77 -5.64 10.41 -4.86
CA PRO A 77 -6.08 9.75 -6.08
C PRO A 77 -5.61 10.52 -7.34
N PRO A 78 -5.57 9.85 -8.51
CA PRO A 78 -5.26 10.52 -9.77
C PRO A 78 -6.26 11.63 -10.13
N GLU A 79 -5.78 12.71 -10.75
CA GLU A 79 -6.63 13.83 -11.22
C GLU A 79 -7.67 13.37 -12.25
N HIS A 80 -7.24 12.50 -13.15
CA HIS A 80 -8.11 11.84 -14.14
C HIS A 80 -8.08 10.33 -13.91
N GLN A 81 -9.17 9.79 -13.35
CA GLN A 81 -9.28 8.35 -13.08
C GLN A 81 -9.64 7.56 -14.34
N ASN A 82 -10.41 8.13 -15.26
CA ASN A 82 -10.84 7.48 -16.51
C ASN A 82 -11.53 6.11 -16.33
N GLY A 83 -12.10 5.87 -15.15
CA GLY A 83 -12.74 4.62 -14.75
C GLY A 83 -12.70 4.45 -13.23
N GLU A 84 -13.34 3.39 -12.72
CA GLU A 84 -13.25 3.04 -11.30
C GLU A 84 -11.87 2.46 -10.99
N ILE A 85 -11.19 3.01 -9.98
CA ILE A 85 -9.91 2.46 -9.51
C ILE A 85 -10.18 1.13 -8.81
N ARG A 86 -9.49 0.08 -9.28
CA ARG A 86 -9.54 -1.25 -8.68
C ARG A 86 -8.50 -1.40 -7.58
N ASP A 87 -7.30 -0.91 -7.84
CA ASP A 87 -6.14 -1.16 -6.97
C ASP A 87 -5.09 -0.07 -7.07
N TYR A 88 -4.37 0.12 -5.97
CA TYR A 88 -3.13 0.89 -5.93
C TYR A 88 -1.98 -0.04 -5.58
N GLU A 89 -0.87 0.07 -6.31
CA GLU A 89 0.31 -0.74 -6.10
C GLU A 89 1.47 0.19 -5.71
N LEU A 90 1.94 0.08 -4.47
CA LEU A 90 3.14 0.76 -3.98
C LEU A 90 4.36 -0.10 -4.28
N SER A 91 5.35 0.49 -4.95
CA SER A 91 6.63 -0.14 -5.28
C SER A 91 7.77 0.59 -4.61
N MET A 92 8.63 -0.16 -3.91
CA MET A 92 9.74 0.34 -3.11
C MET A 92 11.01 -0.43 -3.45
N ILE A 93 12.01 0.29 -3.95
CA ILE A 93 13.26 -0.29 -4.50
C ILE A 93 14.46 0.35 -3.80
N PRO A 94 15.44 -0.43 -3.30
CA PRO A 94 16.64 0.15 -2.71
C PRO A 94 17.46 0.91 -3.75
N THR A 95 17.96 2.07 -3.39
CA THR A 95 18.65 2.98 -4.33
C THR A 95 20.13 2.63 -4.52
N SER A 96 20.70 1.73 -3.70
CA SER A 96 22.11 1.35 -3.78
C SER A 96 22.41 0.50 -5.01
N GLU A 97 23.42 0.86 -5.80
CA GLU A 97 23.82 0.12 -7.02
C GLU A 97 24.24 -1.34 -6.78
N SER A 98 24.55 -1.72 -5.53
CA SER A 98 24.95 -3.09 -5.17
C SER A 98 23.79 -4.01 -4.81
N SER A 99 22.54 -3.53 -4.74
CA SER A 99 21.40 -4.37 -4.34
C SER A 99 20.69 -4.99 -5.54
N PHE A 100 20.92 -6.28 -5.78
CA PHE A 100 20.06 -7.13 -6.62
C PHE A 100 18.70 -7.46 -5.95
N ALA A 101 18.28 -6.64 -4.98
CA ALA A 101 17.08 -6.91 -4.21
C ALA A 101 15.85 -6.69 -5.09
N ALA A 102 14.90 -7.64 -4.99
CA ALA A 102 13.62 -7.50 -5.67
C ALA A 102 12.86 -6.27 -5.14
N PRO A 103 12.08 -5.59 -6.00
CA PRO A 103 11.19 -4.52 -5.56
C PRO A 103 10.21 -5.05 -4.50
N ILE A 104 10.09 -4.33 -3.40
CA ILE A 104 9.02 -4.57 -2.43
C ILE A 104 7.75 -3.98 -3.02
N THR A 105 6.71 -4.79 -3.15
CA THR A 105 5.44 -4.39 -3.77
C THR A 105 4.29 -4.65 -2.82
N VAL A 106 3.45 -3.64 -2.59
CA VAL A 106 2.28 -3.72 -1.70
C VAL A 106 1.04 -3.23 -2.43
N ASN A 107 0.03 -4.09 -2.52
CA ASN A 107 -1.28 -3.73 -3.07
C ASN A 107 -2.16 -3.15 -1.98
N ALA A 108 -2.86 -2.08 -2.31
CA ALA A 108 -3.74 -1.32 -1.43
C ALA A 108 -5.09 -1.21 -2.13
N ALA A 109 -5.88 -2.30 -2.07
CA ALA A 109 -7.16 -2.50 -2.77
C ALA A 109 -8.11 -1.29 -2.67
N SER A 110 -7.93 -0.33 -3.56
CA SER A 110 -8.55 1.01 -3.58
C SER A 110 -8.32 1.88 -2.33
N LEU A 111 -7.44 1.49 -1.42
CA LEU A 111 -7.04 2.29 -0.26
C LEU A 111 -5.99 3.33 -0.67
N LEU A 112 -6.00 4.49 -0.02
CA LEU A 112 -5.04 5.58 -0.24
C LEU A 112 -3.83 5.52 0.69
N THR A 113 -3.62 4.36 1.33
CA THR A 113 -2.58 4.11 2.32
C THR A 113 -2.05 2.69 2.19
N ALA A 114 -0.75 2.51 2.39
CA ALA A 114 -0.12 1.20 2.48
C ALA A 114 0.94 1.16 3.59
N THR A 115 1.11 0.01 4.21
CA THR A 115 2.14 -0.23 5.23
C THR A 115 3.09 -1.33 4.77
N VAL A 116 4.39 -1.04 4.80
CA VAL A 116 5.47 -1.98 4.52
C VAL A 116 6.12 -2.38 5.84
N LYS A 117 5.83 -3.60 6.31
CA LYS A 117 6.33 -4.11 7.61
C LYS A 117 7.48 -5.09 7.48
N GLU A 118 7.48 -5.87 6.42
CA GLU A 118 8.42 -6.96 6.20
C GLU A 118 9.29 -6.63 4.97
N ALA A 119 10.50 -7.19 4.92
CA ALA A 119 11.48 -7.03 3.83
C ALA A 119 12.26 -5.70 3.74
N LEU A 120 12.21 -4.83 4.76
CA LEU A 120 13.09 -3.66 4.82
C LEU A 120 14.52 -4.06 5.24
N ILE A 121 15.48 -3.87 4.35
CA ILE A 121 16.90 -3.85 4.70
C ILE A 121 17.17 -2.62 5.56
N GLU A 122 17.77 -2.83 6.73
CA GLU A 122 18.12 -1.79 7.71
C GLU A 122 19.10 -0.76 7.15
N VAL A 123 18.98 0.50 7.57
CA VAL A 123 19.86 1.62 7.19
C VAL A 123 20.09 1.71 5.67
N THR A 124 19.00 1.59 4.91
CA THR A 124 19.03 1.53 3.45
C THR A 124 18.10 2.59 2.88
N GLN A 125 18.56 3.28 1.84
CA GLN A 125 17.77 4.27 1.11
C GLN A 125 16.90 3.56 0.07
N TYR A 126 15.64 3.97 -0.04
CA TYR A 126 14.69 3.42 -0.98
C TYR A 126 14.03 4.52 -1.81
N SER A 127 13.83 4.21 -3.08
CA SER A 127 12.97 4.95 -3.99
C SER A 127 11.57 4.35 -3.98
N VAL A 128 10.55 5.16 -3.71
CA VAL A 128 9.16 4.71 -3.55
C VAL A 128 8.28 5.41 -4.58
N THR A 129 7.42 4.62 -5.24
CA THR A 129 6.40 5.10 -6.19
C THR A 129 5.09 4.37 -5.95
N VAL A 130 3.98 4.95 -6.38
CA VAL A 130 2.67 4.28 -6.37
C VAL A 130 2.02 4.37 -7.74
N THR A 131 1.34 3.31 -8.16
CA THR A 131 0.58 3.25 -9.41
C THR A 131 -0.88 2.93 -9.13
N ALA A 132 -1.79 3.46 -9.95
CA ALA A 132 -3.22 3.15 -9.88
C ALA A 132 -3.61 2.28 -11.07
N THR A 133 -4.53 1.35 -10.86
CA THR A 133 -5.09 0.49 -11.91
C THR A 133 -6.61 0.58 -11.91
N THR A 134 -7.20 0.89 -13.06
CA THR A 134 -8.66 0.90 -13.23
C THR A 134 -9.20 -0.49 -13.56
N MET A 135 -10.49 -0.71 -13.28
CA MET A 135 -11.19 -1.92 -13.72
C MET A 135 -11.20 -2.05 -15.23
N THR A 136 -10.97 -3.27 -15.72
CA THR A 136 -11.10 -3.64 -17.12
C THR A 136 -12.50 -4.22 -17.35
N LEU A 137 -13.12 -3.97 -18.51
CA LEU A 137 -14.40 -4.61 -18.85
C LEU A 137 -14.24 -6.15 -18.91
N GLU A 138 -15.33 -6.89 -18.73
CA GLU A 138 -15.33 -8.37 -18.82
C GLU A 138 -14.80 -8.89 -20.16
N THR A 139 -14.90 -8.07 -21.22
CA THR A 139 -14.33 -8.37 -22.54
C THR A 139 -12.81 -8.18 -22.61
N GLY A 140 -12.13 -7.84 -21.50
CA GLY A 140 -10.71 -7.52 -21.43
C GLY A 140 -10.32 -6.22 -22.14
N LYS A 141 -11.28 -5.35 -22.45
CA LYS A 141 -11.07 -4.08 -23.16
C LYS A 141 -11.28 -2.90 -22.21
N GLY A 142 -10.52 -1.83 -22.44
CA GLY A 142 -10.55 -0.64 -21.59
C GLY A 142 -9.96 -0.88 -20.20
N GLY A 143 -9.78 0.21 -19.46
CA GLY A 143 -9.07 0.24 -18.19
C GLY A 143 -7.57 -0.01 -18.35
N GLY A 144 -6.88 -0.15 -17.23
CA GLY A 144 -5.47 -0.53 -17.22
C GLY A 144 -4.67 0.14 -16.10
N ARG A 145 -3.37 -0.18 -16.07
CA ARG A 145 -2.40 0.38 -15.13
C ARG A 145 -1.95 1.75 -15.63
N GLY A 146 -2.09 2.77 -14.78
CA GLY A 146 -1.59 4.12 -15.03
C GLY A 146 -0.08 4.25 -14.83
N PRO A 147 0.49 5.42 -15.16
CA PRO A 147 1.89 5.72 -14.86
C PRO A 147 2.14 5.83 -13.34
N PRO A 148 3.38 5.65 -12.88
CA PRO A 148 3.75 5.85 -11.48
C PRO A 148 3.63 7.32 -11.06
N SER A 149 3.41 7.52 -9.76
CA SER A 149 3.52 8.81 -9.09
C SER A 149 4.94 9.38 -9.20
N ASP A 150 5.11 10.62 -8.75
CA ASP A 150 6.44 11.15 -8.51
C ASP A 150 7.16 10.30 -7.45
N THR A 151 8.45 10.06 -7.67
CA THR A 151 9.28 9.23 -6.79
C THR A 151 9.65 10.02 -5.55
N ILE A 152 9.42 9.43 -4.37
CA ILE A 152 10.00 9.93 -3.12
C ILE A 152 11.14 9.02 -2.68
N THR A 153 12.06 9.58 -1.90
CA THR A 153 13.18 8.82 -1.34
C THR A 153 13.10 8.80 0.17
N VAL A 154 13.20 7.61 0.76
CA VAL A 154 13.08 7.38 2.21
C VAL A 154 14.26 6.53 2.70
N MET A 155 14.54 6.59 4.00
CA MET A 155 15.60 5.80 4.63
C MET A 155 15.01 4.90 5.71
N SER A 156 15.34 3.61 5.68
CA SER A 156 14.94 2.69 6.74
C SER A 156 15.72 2.94 8.02
N LEU A 157 15.05 2.69 9.14
CA LEU A 157 15.68 2.81 10.45
C LEU A 157 16.69 1.66 10.68
N PRO A 158 17.64 1.87 11.61
CA PRO A 158 18.35 0.78 12.26
C PRO A 158 17.38 -0.32 12.73
N GLY A 159 17.70 -1.58 12.48
CA GLY A 159 16.95 -2.66 13.11
C GLY A 159 17.27 -2.77 14.60
N GLN A 160 16.42 -3.52 15.31
CA GLN A 160 16.68 -3.81 16.72
C GLN A 160 18.00 -4.60 16.85
N PRO A 161 18.93 -4.17 17.72
CA PRO A 161 20.14 -4.94 17.99
C PRO A 161 19.80 -6.37 18.41
N SER A 162 20.61 -7.34 17.99
CA SER A 162 20.45 -8.71 18.51
C SER A 162 20.71 -8.75 20.03
N ALA A 163 20.33 -9.85 20.69
CA ALA A 163 20.71 -10.04 22.09
C ALA A 163 22.26 -10.03 22.24
N PRO A 164 22.78 -9.55 23.39
CA PRO A 164 24.19 -9.70 23.73
C PRO A 164 24.60 -11.18 23.72
N LEU A 165 25.82 -11.46 23.27
CA LEU A 165 26.36 -12.82 23.22
C LEU A 165 27.07 -13.17 24.53
N ALA A 166 27.22 -14.47 24.79
CA ALA A 166 28.02 -15.00 25.91
C ALA A 166 27.73 -14.36 27.27
N PHE A 167 26.45 -14.08 27.56
CA PHE A 167 26.05 -13.58 28.87
C PHE A 167 26.45 -14.57 29.96
N SER A 168 27.21 -14.10 30.93
CA SER A 168 27.63 -14.86 32.10
C SER A 168 27.66 -13.98 33.34
N TYR A 169 27.51 -14.59 34.51
CA TYR A 169 27.60 -13.90 35.78
C TYR A 169 28.46 -14.70 36.75
N ALA A 170 29.26 -13.99 37.55
CA ALA A 170 30.03 -14.58 38.63
C ALA A 170 29.10 -14.95 39.80
N LYS A 171 29.58 -15.82 40.69
CA LYS A 171 28.85 -16.18 41.91
C LYS A 171 28.48 -14.89 42.67
N PRO A 172 27.17 -14.63 42.93
CA PRO A 172 26.76 -13.45 43.67
C PRO A 172 27.39 -13.43 45.06
N THR A 173 27.83 -12.25 45.49
CA THR A 173 28.18 -11.97 46.89
C THR A 173 26.96 -11.42 47.62
N ALA A 174 27.11 -11.12 48.92
CA ALA A 174 26.03 -10.53 49.70
C ALA A 174 25.52 -9.21 49.11
N ASN A 175 26.37 -8.43 48.43
CA ASN A 175 26.05 -7.05 48.02
C ASN A 175 26.36 -6.74 46.54
N SER A 176 26.91 -7.70 45.79
CA SER A 176 27.32 -7.49 44.40
C SER A 176 27.22 -8.77 43.56
N VAL A 177 27.01 -8.59 42.26
CA VAL A 177 27.09 -9.64 41.25
C VAL A 177 27.82 -9.09 40.04
N THR A 178 28.88 -9.76 39.60
CA THR A 178 29.59 -9.35 38.38
C THR A 178 28.93 -10.02 37.19
N MET A 179 28.52 -9.23 36.20
CA MET A 179 27.96 -9.72 34.95
C MET A 179 28.86 -9.33 33.79
N ASN A 180 29.03 -10.25 32.84
CA ASN A 180 29.84 -10.08 31.64
C ASN A 180 29.03 -10.48 30.42
N TRP A 181 29.16 -9.72 29.34
CA TRP A 181 28.55 -10.04 28.05
C TRP A 181 29.40 -9.52 26.91
N ILE A 182 29.18 -10.09 25.73
CA ILE A 182 29.77 -9.63 24.48
C ILE A 182 28.73 -8.83 23.72
N LYS A 183 29.20 -7.74 23.10
CA LYS A 183 28.40 -6.87 22.25
C LYS A 183 27.61 -7.68 21.20
N PRO A 184 26.33 -7.36 20.95
CA PRO A 184 25.52 -8.03 19.95
C PRO A 184 26.21 -8.15 18.59
N ALA A 185 26.03 -9.30 17.92
CA ALA A 185 26.61 -9.54 16.60
C ALA A 185 26.02 -8.62 15.53
N ASN A 186 24.73 -8.31 15.61
CA ASN A 186 24.06 -7.43 14.66
C ASN A 186 23.68 -6.10 15.34
N ILE A 187 24.45 -5.06 15.06
CA ILE A 187 24.15 -3.66 15.44
C ILE A 187 24.24 -2.86 14.15
N ARG A 188 23.13 -2.70 13.45
CA ARG A 188 23.10 -1.87 12.22
C ARG A 188 22.63 -0.47 12.57
N GLY A 189 23.52 0.30 13.19
CA GLY A 189 23.24 1.63 13.71
C GLY A 189 24.12 1.95 14.90
N THR A 190 23.64 2.83 15.79
CA THR A 190 24.33 3.15 17.05
C THR A 190 23.65 2.42 18.20
N LEU A 191 24.38 1.56 18.92
CA LEU A 191 23.88 0.94 20.14
C LEU A 191 23.78 2.02 21.23
N ALA A 192 22.60 2.19 21.83
CA ALA A 192 22.39 3.19 22.89
C ALA A 192 22.93 2.74 24.25
N GLY A 193 22.92 1.44 24.55
CA GLY A 193 23.33 0.88 25.82
C GLY A 193 22.66 -0.47 26.10
N TYR A 194 22.88 -1.00 27.29
CA TYR A 194 22.26 -2.24 27.77
C TYR A 194 21.34 -1.96 28.95
N THR A 195 20.25 -2.70 29.04
CA THR A 195 19.37 -2.71 30.22
C THR A 195 19.49 -4.08 30.90
N LEU A 196 19.93 -4.10 32.16
CA LEU A 196 20.06 -5.30 32.98
C LEU A 196 18.92 -5.33 33.99
N SER A 197 18.15 -6.42 34.03
CA SER A 197 17.09 -6.65 35.02
C SER A 197 17.47 -7.81 35.93
N ILE A 198 17.61 -7.56 37.22
CA ILE A 198 17.84 -8.59 38.24
C ILE A 198 16.51 -8.87 38.95
N GLU A 199 16.10 -10.14 38.98
CA GLU A 199 14.91 -10.59 39.68
C GLU A 199 15.27 -11.62 40.75
N ALA A 200 14.92 -11.34 42.00
CA ALA A 200 15.04 -12.31 43.09
C ALA A 200 13.77 -13.18 43.15
N THR A 201 13.90 -14.47 42.82
CA THR A 201 12.76 -15.41 42.75
C THR A 201 12.58 -16.24 44.02
N GLU A 202 13.66 -16.54 44.75
CA GLU A 202 13.65 -17.32 46.00
C GLU A 202 14.76 -16.84 46.95
N ASP A 203 14.53 -16.90 48.26
CA ASP A 203 15.60 -16.75 49.25
C ASP A 203 16.36 -18.07 49.48
N ALA A 204 17.47 -18.02 50.22
CA ALA A 204 18.29 -19.19 50.55
C ALA A 204 17.54 -20.30 51.34
N TYR A 205 16.30 -20.05 51.75
CA TYR A 205 15.45 -20.95 52.54
C TYR A 205 14.20 -21.41 51.77
N GLY A 206 14.10 -21.13 50.47
CA GLY A 206 12.95 -21.52 49.64
C GLY A 206 11.68 -20.73 49.94
N VAL A 207 11.80 -19.60 50.63
CA VAL A 207 10.68 -18.69 50.84
C VAL A 207 10.48 -17.88 49.56
N LYS A 208 9.27 -18.01 48.97
CA LYS A 208 8.83 -17.14 47.89
C LYS A 208 8.76 -15.70 48.42
N LEU A 209 9.63 -14.84 47.92
CA LEU A 209 9.68 -13.43 48.32
C LEU A 209 8.36 -12.73 47.92
N PRO A 210 7.69 -11.97 48.81
CA PRO A 210 6.34 -11.45 48.53
C PRO A 210 6.27 -10.34 47.46
N LYS A 211 7.40 -9.88 46.93
CA LYS A 211 7.47 -8.83 45.91
C LYS A 211 8.68 -9.06 45.02
N LYS A 212 8.43 -9.13 43.71
CA LYS A 212 9.43 -9.01 42.66
C LYS A 212 10.25 -7.73 42.89
N LYS A 213 11.46 -7.85 43.46
CA LYS A 213 12.41 -6.73 43.51
C LYS A 213 13.15 -6.75 42.18
N GLU A 214 12.65 -5.98 41.23
CA GLU A 214 13.26 -5.81 39.92
C GLU A 214 14.25 -4.65 39.99
N ILE A 215 15.54 -4.94 39.80
CA ILE A 215 16.57 -3.90 39.73
C ILE A 215 16.94 -3.74 38.26
N VAL A 216 16.52 -2.61 37.70
CA VAL A 216 16.78 -2.25 36.31
C VAL A 216 17.94 -1.27 36.26
N VAL A 217 19.04 -1.65 35.60
CA VAL A 217 20.22 -0.80 35.40
C VAL A 217 20.41 -0.54 33.93
N LYS A 218 20.64 0.72 33.56
CA LYS A 218 21.08 1.10 32.21
C LYS A 218 22.59 1.34 32.22
N VAL A 219 23.30 0.70 31.32
CA VAL A 219 24.76 0.87 31.14
C VAL A 219 25.08 1.26 29.70
N GLU A 220 26.20 1.95 29.50
CA GLU A 220 26.60 2.48 28.19
C GLU A 220 26.97 1.37 27.20
N ALA A 221 26.97 1.71 25.91
CA ALA A 221 27.11 0.74 24.81
C ALA A 221 28.50 0.08 24.71
N ASP A 222 29.51 0.69 25.32
CA ASP A 222 30.88 0.20 25.44
C ASP A 222 31.09 -0.65 26.71
N THR A 223 30.10 -0.73 27.61
CA THR A 223 30.17 -1.54 28.81
C THR A 223 30.11 -3.03 28.47
N SER A 224 31.14 -3.79 28.85
CA SER A 224 31.21 -5.26 28.74
C SER A 224 31.17 -5.98 30.09
N GLU A 225 31.30 -5.23 31.19
CA GLU A 225 31.27 -5.72 32.57
C GLU A 225 30.52 -4.73 33.46
N TYR A 226 29.64 -5.23 34.33
CA TYR A 226 28.95 -4.41 35.32
C TYR A 226 28.90 -5.09 36.68
N MET A 227 29.14 -4.31 37.73
CA MET A 227 29.08 -4.74 39.13
C MET A 227 28.18 -3.77 39.91
N PRO A 228 26.91 -4.11 40.16
CA PRO A 228 26.05 -3.34 41.05
C PRO A 228 26.59 -3.44 42.49
N THR A 229 26.56 -2.33 43.22
CA THR A 229 26.88 -2.28 44.64
C THR A 229 25.63 -1.95 45.44
N GLY A 230 25.37 -2.70 46.53
CA GLY A 230 24.28 -2.40 47.48
C GLY A 230 22.92 -3.05 47.16
N LEU A 231 22.93 -4.28 46.64
CA LEU A 231 21.73 -5.07 46.33
C LEU A 231 20.89 -5.48 47.55
#